data_AF-A0A0Q5ALY9-F1
#
_entry.id   AF-A0A0Q5ALY9-F1
#
_cell.length_a   1.000
_cell.length_b   1.000
_cell.length_c   1.000
_cell.angle_alpha   90.00
_cell.angle_beta   90.00
_cell.angle_gamma   90.00
#
_symmetry.space_group_name_H-M   'P 1'
#
loop_
_entity.id
_entity.type
_entity.pdbx_description
1 polymer ?
#
loop_
_entity_poly.entity_id
_entity_poly.type
_entity_poly.pdbx_seq_one_letter_code
_entity_poly.pdbx_strand_id
1 'polypeptide(L)'
;MTSAVQPARLLVAVAVLALTGCSAGEVTVDATVLDTGSGPVLCRDLILQSSPPQCEGSALRGWDWDAVEGATTVDETTWGEYAVTGTWDGGTFVVSGPPEENGGNP
;
A
#
# COMPACT_ATOMS: atom_id res chain seq x y z
N MET A 1 -67.39 -1.33 -27.89
CA MET A 1 -66.91 -0.01 -27.45
C MET A 1 -65.76 -0.28 -26.50
N THR A 2 -64.54 0.14 -26.87
CA THR A 2 -63.31 0.29 -26.05
C THR A 2 -62.71 -1.00 -25.42
N SER A 3 -61.62 -1.60 -25.94
CA SER A 3 -60.19 -1.26 -25.70
C SER A 3 -59.90 -0.86 -24.24
N ALA A 4 -58.91 -1.40 -23.52
CA ALA A 4 -57.57 -1.78 -23.95
C ALA A 4 -56.94 -2.83 -23.02
N VAL A 5 -56.37 -3.88 -23.61
CA VAL A 5 -55.29 -4.67 -22.98
C VAL A 5 -53.99 -3.96 -23.37
N GLN A 6 -53.27 -3.39 -22.41
CA GLN A 6 -51.97 -2.76 -22.67
C GLN A 6 -50.86 -3.81 -22.56
N PRO A 7 -50.09 -4.09 -23.64
CA PRO A 7 -48.95 -4.98 -23.55
C PRO A 7 -47.72 -4.23 -23.06
N ALA A 8 -46.97 -4.91 -22.20
CA ALA A 8 -45.51 -4.91 -22.12
C ALA A 8 -44.79 -3.56 -22.17
N ARG A 9 -44.28 -3.13 -21.01
CA ARG A 9 -42.86 -2.70 -20.87
C ARG A 9 -42.38 -3.04 -19.46
N LEU A 10 -42.01 -4.30 -19.25
CA LEU A 10 -41.17 -4.67 -18.12
C LEU A 10 -39.79 -4.06 -18.39
N LEU A 11 -39.48 -2.94 -17.75
CA LEU A 11 -38.13 -2.38 -17.71
C LEU A 11 -37.26 -3.39 -16.95
N VAL A 12 -36.45 -4.16 -17.67
CA VAL A 12 -35.32 -4.89 -17.07
C VAL A 12 -34.31 -3.83 -16.65
N ALA A 13 -34.40 -3.38 -15.40
CA ALA A 13 -33.31 -2.66 -14.77
C ALA A 13 -32.16 -3.66 -14.59
N VAL A 14 -31.19 -3.63 -15.50
CA VAL A 14 -29.90 -4.27 -15.28
C VAL A 14 -29.24 -3.47 -14.17
N ALA A 15 -29.45 -3.89 -12.92
CA ALA A 15 -28.67 -3.41 -11.80
C ALA A 15 -27.25 -3.94 -12.00
N VAL A 16 -26.41 -3.14 -12.66
CA VAL A 16 -24.95 -3.26 -12.52
C VAL A 16 -24.67 -2.80 -11.09
N LEU A 17 -24.88 -3.68 -10.11
CA LEU A 17 -24.23 -3.51 -8.81
C LEU A 17 -22.75 -3.65 -9.12
N ALA A 18 -22.07 -2.51 -9.11
CA ALA A 18 -20.64 -2.42 -9.21
C ALA A 18 -20.04 -3.56 -8.41
N LEU A 19 -19.16 -4.34 -9.03
CA LEU A 19 -18.17 -5.08 -8.27
C LEU A 19 -17.42 -4.00 -7.51
N THR A 20 -17.85 -3.73 -6.27
CA THR A 20 -17.05 -3.00 -5.30
C THR A 20 -15.68 -3.62 -5.44
N GLY A 21 -14.74 -2.86 -6.04
CA GLY A 21 -13.39 -3.33 -6.19
C GLY A 21 -12.99 -3.89 -4.84
N CYS A 22 -12.38 -5.07 -4.82
CA CYS A 22 -11.80 -5.62 -3.61
C CYS A 22 -11.01 -4.47 -2.99
N SER A 23 -11.54 -3.83 -1.95
CA SER A 23 -10.84 -2.75 -1.26
C SER A 23 -9.63 -3.49 -0.71
N ALA A 24 -8.46 -3.27 -1.30
CA ALA A 24 -7.22 -3.81 -0.79
C ALA A 24 -7.19 -3.37 0.67
N GLY A 25 -7.43 -4.33 1.57
CA GLY A 25 -7.55 -4.04 2.98
C GLY A 25 -6.26 -3.41 3.47
N GLU A 26 -6.38 -2.58 4.50
CA GLU A 26 -5.19 -2.13 5.22
C GLU A 26 -4.44 -3.35 5.76
N VAL A 27 -3.13 -3.35 5.57
CA VAL A 27 -2.22 -4.39 6.04
C VAL A 27 -1.02 -3.74 6.71
N THR A 28 -0.52 -4.39 7.75
CA THR A 28 0.78 -4.08 8.35
C THR A 28 1.81 -5.04 7.79
N VAL A 29 2.94 -4.53 7.34
CA VAL A 29 4.03 -5.33 6.79
C VAL A 29 5.34 -5.01 7.49
N ASP A 30 6.02 -6.06 7.93
CA ASP A 30 7.39 -6.01 8.36
C ASP A 30 8.30 -5.90 7.13
N ALA A 31 9.11 -4.84 7.06
CA ALA A 31 9.94 -4.56 5.90
C ALA A 31 11.18 -3.75 6.27
N THR A 32 12.22 -3.87 5.45
CA THR A 32 13.24 -2.83 5.38
C THR A 32 12.72 -1.71 4.49
N VAL A 33 12.69 -0.48 4.99
CA VAL A 33 12.48 0.71 4.15
C VAL A 33 13.84 1.23 3.74
N LEU A 34 14.04 1.44 2.44
CA LEU A 34 15.31 1.86 1.85
C LEU A 34 15.07 3.05 0.93
N ASP A 35 15.87 4.09 1.04
CA ASP A 35 15.88 5.23 0.14
C ASP A 35 17.31 5.50 -0.32
N THR A 36 17.56 5.42 -1.62
CA THR A 36 18.86 5.68 -2.25
C THR A 36 18.94 7.07 -2.88
N GLY A 37 18.03 7.98 -2.52
CA GLY A 37 17.90 9.33 -3.08
C GLY A 37 16.88 9.45 -4.21
N SER A 38 16.30 8.33 -4.67
CA SER A 38 15.21 8.29 -5.65
C SER A 38 13.82 8.19 -5.03
N GLY A 39 13.75 8.16 -3.69
CA GLY A 39 12.54 7.97 -2.91
C GLY A 39 12.50 6.59 -2.26
N PRO A 40 11.71 6.44 -1.18
CA PRO A 40 11.71 5.22 -0.38
C PRO A 40 11.01 4.06 -1.10
N VAL A 41 11.60 2.88 -0.92
CA VAL A 41 11.03 1.60 -1.35
C VAL A 41 10.87 0.67 -0.15
N LEU A 42 9.86 -0.19 -0.26
CA LEU A 42 9.52 -1.20 0.72
C LEU A 42 10.11 -2.54 0.30
N CYS A 43 11.17 -2.97 0.99
CA CYS A 43 11.88 -4.23 0.75
C CYS A 43 11.28 -5.36 1.60
N ARG A 44 10.63 -6.33 0.96
CA ARG A 44 10.02 -7.50 1.65
C ARG A 44 10.51 -8.86 1.17
N ASP A 45 11.13 -8.91 0.00
CA ASP A 45 11.54 -10.15 -0.63
C ASP A 45 13.05 -10.38 -0.41
N LEU A 46 13.83 -10.43 -1.48
CA LEU A 46 15.27 -10.63 -1.39
C LEU A 46 15.97 -9.35 -0.94
N ILE A 47 16.49 -9.37 0.28
CA ILE A 47 17.31 -8.29 0.86
C ILE A 47 18.75 -8.79 0.96
N LEU A 48 19.65 -8.18 0.18
CA LEU A 48 21.08 -8.46 0.31
C LEU A 48 21.60 -7.85 1.60
N GLN A 49 22.22 -8.71 2.42
CA GLN A 49 22.72 -8.36 3.74
C GLN A 49 24.02 -7.54 3.61
N SER A 50 23.89 -6.22 3.61
CA SER A 50 24.99 -5.24 3.60
C SER A 50 24.59 -3.96 4.36
N SER A 51 25.51 -3.03 4.55
CA SER A 51 25.25 -1.71 5.15
C SER A 51 25.89 -0.63 4.27
N PRO A 52 25.16 -0.08 3.27
CA PRO A 52 23.70 -0.14 3.08
C PRO A 52 23.17 -1.47 2.54
N PRO A 53 21.95 -1.90 2.89
CA PRO A 53 21.30 -3.06 2.29
C PRO A 53 20.94 -2.78 0.83
N GLN A 54 20.80 -3.82 0.02
CA GLN A 54 20.36 -3.70 -1.36
C GLN A 54 19.11 -4.54 -1.57
N CYS A 55 18.09 -3.94 -2.18
CA CYS A 55 16.84 -4.61 -2.51
C CYS A 55 16.21 -3.97 -3.77
N GLU A 56 15.36 -4.71 -4.46
CA GLU A 56 14.33 -4.13 -5.32
C GLU A 56 13.02 -4.20 -4.54
N GLY A 57 12.39 -3.05 -4.33
CA GLY A 57 11.20 -2.92 -3.49
C GLY A 57 10.06 -2.23 -4.22
N SER A 58 8.88 -2.34 -3.64
CA SER A 58 7.72 -1.56 -4.10
C SER A 58 7.90 -0.10 -3.71
N ALA A 59 7.50 0.84 -4.56
CA ALA A 59 7.53 2.27 -4.19
C ALA A 59 6.68 2.49 -2.93
N LEU A 60 7.18 3.30 -2.00
CA LEU A 60 6.52 3.60 -0.75
C LEU A 60 6.06 5.07 -0.75
N ARG A 61 4.74 5.30 -0.82
CA ARG A 61 4.15 6.65 -0.79
C ARG A 61 3.68 7.00 0.61
N GLY A 62 3.85 8.27 0.98
CA GLY A 62 3.44 8.78 2.29
C GLY A 62 4.42 8.46 3.43
N TRP A 63 5.61 7.95 3.10
CA TRP A 63 6.68 7.75 4.07
C TRP A 63 7.33 9.08 4.45
N ASP A 64 7.69 9.19 5.73
CA ASP A 64 8.38 10.34 6.30
C ASP A 64 9.46 9.84 7.27
N TRP A 65 10.72 10.17 6.98
CA TRP A 65 11.86 9.79 7.80
C TRP A 65 11.89 10.54 9.14
N ASP A 66 11.28 11.74 9.22
CA ASP A 66 11.19 12.50 10.47
C ASP A 66 10.14 11.91 11.44
N ALA A 67 9.31 10.97 10.97
CA ALA A 67 8.28 10.31 11.76
C ALA A 67 8.74 9.00 12.42
N VAL A 68 10.00 8.59 12.21
CA VAL A 68 10.56 7.33 12.70
C VAL A 68 11.92 7.52 13.37
N GLU A 69 12.25 6.58 14.25
CA GLU A 69 13.59 6.41 14.79
C GLU A 69 14.28 5.22 14.09
N GLY A 70 15.48 4.84 14.55
CA GLY A 70 16.15 3.61 14.10
C GLY A 70 16.74 3.64 12.67
N ALA A 71 16.59 4.76 11.94
CA ALA A 71 17.16 4.90 10.62
C ALA A 71 18.70 4.99 10.68
N THR A 72 19.36 4.32 9.75
CA THR A 72 20.79 4.47 9.48
C THR A 72 20.98 5.14 8.13
N THR A 73 21.85 6.14 8.07
CA THR A 73 22.22 6.83 6.83
C THR A 73 23.71 6.68 6.57
N VAL A 74 24.07 6.25 5.35
CA VAL A 74 25.43 6.25 4.82
C VAL A 74 25.39 6.87 3.43
N ASP A 75 26.21 7.90 3.23
CA ASP A 75 26.17 8.76 2.04
C ASP A 75 24.75 9.29 1.77
N GLU A 76 24.19 9.06 0.59
CA GLU A 76 22.81 9.45 0.23
C GLU A 76 21.77 8.37 0.55
N THR A 77 22.19 7.22 1.09
CA THR A 77 21.31 6.08 1.32
C THR A 77 20.85 6.02 2.78
N THR A 78 19.54 6.00 3.00
CA THR A 78 18.91 5.86 4.32
C THR A 78 18.08 4.59 4.38
N TRP A 79 18.18 3.83 5.46
CA TRP A 79 17.38 2.62 5.65
C TRP A 79 17.06 2.33 7.11
N GLY A 80 16.02 1.54 7.34
CA GLY A 80 15.67 1.00 8.65
C GLY A 80 14.68 -0.15 8.53
N GLU A 81 14.39 -0.82 9.64
CA GLU A 81 13.44 -1.94 9.71
C GLU A 81 12.18 -1.48 10.44
N TYR A 82 11.02 -1.58 9.76
CA TYR A 82 9.76 -1.03 10.27
C TYR A 82 8.60 -2.01 10.07
N ALA A 83 7.57 -1.85 10.90
CA ALA A 83 6.23 -2.34 10.65
C ALA A 83 5.40 -1.22 10.02
N VAL A 84 5.09 -1.34 8.73
CA VAL A 84 4.45 -0.28 7.95
C VAL A 84 3.00 -0.64 7.68
N THR A 85 2.08 0.18 8.16
CA THR A 85 0.64 0.02 7.93
C THR A 85 0.18 0.84 6.73
N GLY A 86 -0.50 0.19 5.78
CA GLY A 86 -0.86 0.80 4.51
C GLY A 86 -1.75 -0.05 3.62
N THR A 87 -1.96 0.43 2.40
CA THR A 87 -2.74 -0.26 1.36
C THR A 87 -1.92 -0.41 0.08
N TRP A 88 -2.28 -1.42 -0.72
CA TRP A 88 -1.69 -1.62 -2.04
C TRP A 88 -2.47 -0.86 -3.11
N ASP A 89 -1.77 0.01 -3.83
CA ASP A 89 -2.23 0.68 -5.05
C ASP A 89 -1.40 0.17 -6.24
N GLY A 90 -1.83 -0.95 -6.82
CA GLY A 90 -1.06 -1.67 -7.83
C GLY A 90 0.28 -2.18 -7.27
N GLY A 91 1.40 -1.65 -7.78
CA GLY A 91 2.75 -1.97 -7.32
C GLY A 91 3.33 -0.98 -6.29
N THR A 92 2.52 -0.06 -5.78
CA THR A 92 2.92 0.93 -4.77
C THR A 92 2.26 0.61 -3.44
N PHE A 93 3.01 0.71 -2.35
CA PHE A 93 2.47 0.68 -0.99
C PHE A 93 2.21 2.11 -0.51
N VAL A 94 1.00 2.39 -0.04
CA VAL A 94 0.60 3.72 0.44
C VAL A 94 0.42 3.66 1.95
N VAL A 95 1.25 4.38 2.69
CA VAL A 95 1.19 4.48 4.16
C VAL A 95 -0.14 5.13 4.58
N SER A 96 -0.85 4.50 5.52
CA SER A 96 -2.14 4.99 6.03
C SER A 96 -2.16 5.23 7.54
N GLY A 97 -1.13 4.78 8.26
CA GLY A 97 -0.98 4.96 9.70
C GLY A 97 0.43 5.39 10.10
N PRO A 98 0.67 5.70 11.38
CA PRO A 98 2.01 5.98 11.87
C PRO A 98 2.91 4.76 11.64
N PRO A 99 4.12 4.94 11.07
CA PRO A 99 5.10 3.87 10.97
C PRO A 99 5.61 3.47 12.36
N GLU A 100 5.83 2.18 12.59
CA GLU A 100 6.34 1.64 13.84
C GLU A 100 7.70 0.97 13.62
N GLU A 101 8.62 1.07 14.59
CA GLU A 101 9.89 0.34 14.53
C GLU A 101 9.63 -1.17 14.61
N ASN A 102 10.31 -1.94 13.76
CA ASN A 102 10.14 -3.39 13.76
C ASN A 102 10.74 -3.99 15.04
N GLY A 103 9.88 -4.45 15.95
CA GLY A 103 10.28 -4.97 17.26
C GLY A 103 9.78 -4.18 18.47
N GLY A 104 9.02 -3.09 18.26
CA GLY A 104 8.30 -2.40 19.33
C GLY A 104 7.04 -3.16 19.76
N ASN A 105 7.17 -4.08 20.73
CA ASN A 105 6.05 -4.31 21.64
C ASN A 105 5.68 -2.95 22.27
N PRO A 106 4.39 -2.57 22.37
CA PRO A 106 3.96 -1.23 22.79
C PRO A 106 4.58 -0.75 24.11
#